data_AF-A0A1T4KFZ8-F1
#
_entry.id   AF-A0A1T4KFZ8-F1
#
_cell.length_a   1.000
_cell.length_b   1.000
_cell.length_c   1.000
_cell.angle_alpha   90.00
_cell.angle_beta   90.00
_cell.angle_gamma   90.00
#
_symmetry.space_group_name_H-M   'P 1'
#
loop_
_entity.id
_entity.type
_entity.pdbx_description
1 polymer ?
#
loop_
_entity_poly.entity_id
_entity_poly.type
_entity_poly.pdbx_seq_one_letter_code
_entity_poly.pdbx_strand_id
1 'polypeptide(L)'
;MNGTTNKNNGLAELKQKYKDKIDELSPKSFNKDQKELAKSIIDLVDEDTKLQSIFQLLVQRVKIGFTFDIAPYAKNINNRKIALLKRNDELSFEGKNSNTNALNKDLLIIGENYDVLNNLLVIERERESRVRI
;
A
#
# COMPACT_ATOMS: atom_id res chain seq x y z
N MET A 1 -48.63 29.06 9.22
CA MET A 1 -47.60 28.65 8.23
C MET A 1 -46.35 28.26 9.00
N ASN A 2 -46.15 26.97 9.29
CA ASN A 2 -44.92 26.45 9.92
C ASN A 2 -44.78 25.00 9.46
N GLY A 3 -43.93 24.73 8.47
CA GLY A 3 -43.85 23.39 7.86
C GLY A 3 -42.51 22.98 7.27
N THR A 4 -41.42 23.71 7.53
CA THR A 4 -40.15 23.46 6.81
C THR A 4 -38.92 23.31 7.72
N THR A 5 -39.04 23.49 9.03
CA THR A 5 -37.87 23.53 9.95
C THR A 5 -37.43 22.18 10.52
N ASN A 6 -38.18 21.09 10.34
CA ASN A 6 -37.88 19.82 11.03
C ASN A 6 -36.97 18.84 10.25
N LYS A 7 -36.81 18.99 8.92
CA LYS A 7 -35.93 18.09 8.14
C LYS A 7 -34.44 18.45 8.22
N ASN A 8 -34.12 19.73 8.34
CA ASN A 8 -32.72 20.20 8.31
C ASN A 8 -31.94 19.86 9.59
N ASN A 9 -32.62 19.68 10.74
CA ASN A 9 -31.96 19.27 11.98
C ASN A 9 -31.52 17.80 11.97
N GLY A 10 -32.30 16.91 11.34
CA GLY A 10 -31.99 15.47 11.33
C GLY A 10 -30.69 15.13 10.60
N LEU A 11 -30.44 15.76 9.45
CA LEU A 11 -29.21 15.56 8.68
C LEU A 11 -27.98 16.07 9.43
N ALA A 12 -28.07 17.24 10.06
CA ALA A 12 -26.96 17.82 10.82
C ALA A 12 -26.58 16.96 12.04
N GLU A 13 -27.59 16.48 12.78
CA GLU A 13 -27.39 15.55 13.90
C GLU A 13 -26.78 14.22 13.44
N LEU A 14 -27.23 13.71 12.28
CA LEU A 14 -26.72 12.45 11.71
C LEU A 14 -25.27 12.58 11.22
N LYS A 15 -24.92 13.71 10.58
CA LYS A 15 -23.53 14.02 10.20
C LYS A 15 -22.63 14.06 11.42
N GLN A 16 -23.04 14.75 12.48
CA GLN A 16 -22.24 14.84 13.71
C GLN A 16 -22.01 13.46 14.33
N LYS A 17 -23.06 12.64 14.44
CA LYS A 17 -22.95 11.26 14.93
C LYS A 17 -21.95 10.41 14.15
N TYR A 18 -21.85 10.60 12.83
CA TYR A 18 -20.89 9.86 12.00
C TYR A 18 -19.47 10.41 12.11
N LYS A 19 -19.30 11.72 12.32
CA LYS A 19 -17.98 12.29 12.62
C LYS A 19 -17.42 11.78 13.95
N ASP A 20 -18.27 11.70 14.98
CA ASP A 20 -17.88 11.17 16.29
C ASP A 20 -17.41 9.71 16.18
N LYS A 21 -18.15 8.89 15.40
CA LYS A 21 -17.74 7.51 15.11
C LYS A 21 -16.41 7.42 14.37
N ILE A 22 -16.07 8.38 13.50
CA ILE A 22 -14.76 8.43 12.82
C ILE A 22 -13.65 8.78 13.81
N ASP A 23 -13.93 9.66 14.78
CA ASP A 23 -12.97 10.01 15.82
C ASP A 23 -12.65 8.84 16.74
N GLU A 24 -13.65 8.02 17.06
CA GLU A 24 -13.50 6.79 17.84
C GLU A 24 -12.69 5.68 17.12
N LEU A 25 -12.49 5.78 15.79
CA LEU A 25 -11.69 4.79 15.07
C LEU A 25 -10.24 4.79 15.56
N SER A 26 -9.64 3.61 15.66
CA SER A 26 -8.24 3.48 16.08
C SER A 26 -7.30 4.25 15.14
N PRO A 27 -6.36 5.06 15.66
CA PRO A 27 -5.34 5.74 14.84
C PRO A 27 -4.49 4.78 14.00
N LYS A 28 -4.40 3.50 14.41
CA LYS A 28 -3.67 2.45 13.69
C LYS A 28 -4.39 1.98 12.43
N SER A 29 -5.72 2.07 12.39
CA SER A 29 -6.54 1.61 11.27
C SER A 29 -7.07 2.76 10.42
N PHE A 30 -7.11 3.97 10.97
CA PHE A 30 -7.55 5.18 10.29
C PHE A 30 -6.73 6.37 10.79
N ASN A 31 -5.77 6.82 9.99
CA ASN A 31 -4.82 7.86 10.39
C ASN A 31 -5.49 9.25 10.47
N LYS A 32 -4.77 10.25 11.02
CA LYS A 32 -5.33 11.60 11.23
C LYS A 32 -5.82 12.25 9.93
N ASP A 33 -5.04 12.18 8.86
CA ASP A 33 -5.38 12.80 7.57
C ASP A 33 -6.60 12.11 6.94
N GLN A 34 -6.72 10.78 7.09
CA GLN A 34 -7.88 10.00 6.67
C GLN A 34 -9.14 10.35 7.47
N LYS A 35 -9.00 10.60 8.78
CA LYS A 35 -10.09 11.10 9.63
C LYS A 35 -10.59 12.46 9.14
N GLU A 36 -9.68 13.39 8.90
CA GLU A 36 -10.03 14.73 8.42
C GLU A 36 -10.72 14.69 7.05
N LEU A 37 -10.18 13.91 6.11
CA LEU A 37 -10.80 13.71 4.79
C LEU A 37 -12.18 13.05 4.87
N ALA A 38 -12.37 12.06 5.75
CA ALA A 38 -13.65 11.40 5.92
C ALA A 38 -14.72 12.36 6.48
N LYS A 39 -14.33 13.26 7.39
CA LYS A 39 -15.23 14.30 7.92
C LYS A 39 -15.60 15.32 6.85
N SER A 40 -14.65 15.75 6.01
CA SER A 40 -14.95 16.67 4.91
C SER A 40 -15.88 16.05 3.88
N ILE A 41 -15.73 14.75 3.59
CA ILE A 41 -16.64 14.02 2.71
C ILE A 41 -18.06 13.99 3.30
N ILE A 42 -18.20 13.72 4.61
CA ILE A 42 -19.51 13.74 5.29
C ILE A 42 -20.17 15.13 5.21
N ASP A 43 -19.38 16.20 5.31
CA ASP A 43 -19.91 17.56 5.23
C ASP A 43 -20.49 17.91 3.86
N LEU A 44 -19.90 17.37 2.79
CA LEU A 44 -20.33 17.58 1.40
C LEU A 44 -21.60 16.81 1.01
N VAL A 45 -22.15 15.96 1.88
CA VAL A 45 -23.35 15.17 1.56
C VAL A 45 -24.63 15.93 1.92
N ASP A 46 -25.45 16.26 0.93
CA ASP A 46 -26.69 17.02 1.16
C ASP A 46 -27.93 16.13 1.38
N GLU A 47 -27.79 14.81 1.21
CA GLU A 47 -28.91 13.86 1.29
C GLU A 47 -28.66 12.76 2.34
N ASP A 48 -29.61 12.59 3.26
CA ASP A 48 -29.58 11.55 4.32
C ASP A 48 -29.40 10.13 3.75
N THR A 49 -30.07 9.84 2.63
CA THR A 49 -30.06 8.52 1.99
C THR A 49 -28.67 8.13 1.49
N LYS A 50 -27.88 9.11 1.01
CA LYS A 50 -26.51 8.90 0.54
C LYS A 50 -25.51 8.88 1.69
N LEU A 51 -25.77 9.64 2.76
CA LEU A 51 -24.87 9.77 3.90
C LEU A 51 -24.58 8.43 4.58
N GLN A 52 -25.61 7.60 4.75
CA GLN A 52 -25.44 6.26 5.34
C GLN A 52 -24.57 5.34 4.47
N SER A 53 -24.79 5.33 3.15
CA SER A 53 -24.00 4.53 2.21
C SER A 53 -22.54 5.00 2.15
N ILE A 54 -22.32 6.31 2.15
CA ILE A 54 -20.97 6.91 2.16
C ILE A 54 -20.24 6.56 3.45
N PHE A 55 -20.89 6.68 4.61
CA PHE A 55 -20.30 6.27 5.89
C PHE A 55 -19.93 4.79 5.91
N GLN A 56 -20.81 3.91 5.42
CA GLN A 56 -20.53 2.48 5.33
C GLN A 56 -19.31 2.19 4.45
N LEU A 57 -19.17 2.88 3.31
CA LEU A 57 -18.01 2.75 2.42
C LEU A 57 -16.70 3.20 3.10
N LEU A 58 -16.73 4.35 3.79
CA LEU A 58 -15.57 4.89 4.51
C LEU A 58 -15.09 3.93 5.61
N VAL A 59 -16.01 3.32 6.36
CA VAL A 59 -15.68 2.36 7.42
C VAL A 59 -15.33 0.97 6.87
N GLN A 60 -15.91 0.54 5.74
CA GLN A 60 -15.51 -0.72 5.09
C GLN A 60 -14.04 -0.69 4.68
N ARG A 61 -13.49 0.46 4.27
CA ARG A 61 -12.05 0.62 4.01
C ARG A 61 -11.18 0.26 5.23
N VAL A 62 -11.67 0.51 6.44
CA VAL A 62 -11.00 0.13 7.70
C VAL A 62 -10.98 -1.40 7.87
N LYS A 63 -12.01 -2.09 7.38
CA LYS A 63 -12.15 -3.56 7.49
C LYS A 63 -11.42 -4.31 6.38
N ILE A 64 -11.43 -3.79 5.15
CA ILE A 64 -10.77 -4.41 3.99
C ILE A 64 -9.31 -3.92 3.96
N GLY A 65 -8.59 -4.14 5.06
CA GLY A 65 -7.27 -3.61 5.32
C GLY A 65 -6.35 -3.72 4.10
N PHE A 66 -6.28 -2.66 3.31
CA PHE A 66 -5.11 -2.29 2.52
C PHE A 66 -4.07 -1.71 3.48
N THR A 67 -3.86 -2.37 4.61
CA THR A 67 -2.59 -2.34 5.28
C THR A 67 -1.69 -3.12 4.35
N PHE A 68 -0.85 -2.42 3.56
CA PHE A 68 0.47 -2.98 3.35
C PHE A 68 0.92 -3.32 4.76
N ASP A 69 1.04 -4.61 5.09
CA ASP A 69 1.85 -5.01 6.23
C ASP A 69 3.05 -4.09 6.15
N ILE A 70 3.28 -3.27 7.18
CA ILE A 70 4.52 -2.53 7.25
C ILE A 70 5.55 -3.62 7.06
N ALA A 71 6.17 -3.63 5.88
CA ALA A 71 7.16 -4.63 5.57
C ALA A 71 8.18 -4.51 6.70
N PRO A 72 8.75 -5.63 7.20
CA PRO A 72 9.52 -5.67 8.44
C PRO A 72 10.80 -4.81 8.46
N TYR A 73 10.94 -3.85 7.54
CA TYR A 73 11.97 -2.82 7.42
C TYR A 73 12.20 -1.94 8.65
N ALA A 74 11.30 -1.92 9.65
CA ALA A 74 11.57 -1.18 10.88
C ALA A 74 12.11 -2.04 12.04
N LYS A 75 12.00 -3.38 11.99
CA LYS A 75 12.37 -4.20 13.17
C LYS A 75 13.86 -4.54 13.24
N ASN A 76 14.65 -4.21 12.22
CA ASN A 76 16.03 -4.65 12.09
C ASN A 76 16.98 -3.58 11.55
N ILE A 77 16.81 -2.31 11.95
CA ILE A 77 17.81 -1.24 11.72
C ILE A 77 19.20 -1.61 12.29
N ASN A 78 19.26 -2.60 13.19
CA ASN A 78 20.49 -3.14 13.78
C ASN A 78 21.04 -4.40 13.10
N ASN A 79 20.37 -4.95 12.09
CA ASN A 79 20.81 -6.17 11.44
C ASN A 79 21.83 -5.80 10.35
N ARG A 80 23.10 -5.65 10.76
CA ARG A 80 24.25 -5.40 9.87
C ARG A 80 24.60 -6.64 9.04
N LYS A 81 23.61 -7.25 8.39
CA LYS A 81 23.82 -8.40 7.52
C LYS A 81 23.86 -7.89 6.09
N ILE A 82 24.89 -8.29 5.37
CA ILE A 82 25.04 -8.03 3.94
C ILE A 82 24.70 -9.35 3.24
N ALA A 83 23.67 -9.34 2.42
CA ALA A 83 23.34 -10.45 1.53
C ALA A 83 24.04 -10.23 0.19
N LEU A 84 24.61 -11.29 -0.39
CA LEU A 84 25.27 -11.27 -1.69
C LEU A 84 24.62 -12.32 -2.60
N LEU A 85 24.40 -11.96 -3.86
CA LEU A 85 23.94 -12.91 -4.86
C LEU A 85 25.10 -13.79 -5.33
N LYS A 86 24.89 -15.11 -5.29
CA LYS A 86 25.82 -16.10 -5.82
C LYS A 86 25.10 -16.97 -6.84
N ARG A 87 25.72 -17.17 -8.01
CA ARG A 87 25.22 -18.11 -9.01
C ARG A 87 25.30 -19.54 -8.47
N ASN A 88 24.26 -20.32 -8.68
CA ASN A 88 24.26 -21.75 -8.41
C ASN A 88 24.60 -22.49 -9.70
N ASP A 89 25.85 -22.93 -9.85
CA ASP A 89 26.35 -23.54 -11.08
C ASP A 89 25.72 -24.92 -11.35
N GLU A 90 25.39 -25.68 -10.30
CA GLU A 90 24.79 -27.02 -10.42
C GLU A 90 23.37 -26.98 -11.01
N LEU A 91 22.62 -25.93 -10.69
CA LEU A 91 21.25 -25.71 -11.17
C LEU A 91 21.17 -24.69 -12.31
N SER A 92 22.32 -24.14 -12.71
CA SER A 92 22.39 -23.24 -13.85
C SER A 92 22.34 -24.05 -15.14
N PHE A 93 21.47 -23.65 -16.05
CA PHE A 93 21.50 -24.15 -17.42
C PHE A 93 22.76 -23.62 -18.12
N GLU A 94 23.86 -24.36 -18.03
CA GLU A 94 24.99 -24.15 -18.93
C GLU A 94 24.61 -24.65 -20.31
N GLY A 95 24.21 -23.71 -21.17
CA GLY A 95 24.41 -23.73 -22.61
C GLY A 95 24.42 -25.08 -23.35
N LYS A 96 23.52 -26.03 -23.03
CA LYS A 96 23.28 -27.20 -23.88
C LYS A 96 22.32 -26.80 -24.99
N ASN A 97 22.80 -25.93 -25.87
CA ASN A 97 22.41 -25.73 -27.27
C ASN A 97 22.93 -24.36 -27.72
N SER A 98 24.18 -24.35 -28.17
CA SER A 98 24.81 -23.28 -28.93
C SER A 98 24.08 -23.07 -30.26
N ASN A 99 22.90 -22.45 -30.27
CA ASN A 99 22.31 -21.88 -31.48
C ASN A 99 21.12 -20.94 -31.28
N THR A 100 21.03 -20.24 -30.15
CA THR A 100 20.06 -19.15 -30.04
C THR A 100 20.72 -17.94 -29.39
N ASN A 101 20.55 -16.79 -30.04
CA ASN A 101 20.68 -15.46 -29.45
C ASN A 101 19.65 -15.23 -28.31
N ALA A 102 19.25 -16.28 -27.60
CA ALA A 102 18.41 -16.21 -26.44
C ALA A 102 19.32 -16.05 -25.23
N LEU A 103 19.63 -14.79 -24.91
CA LEU A 103 19.79 -14.39 -23.53
C LEU A 103 18.68 -15.08 -22.74
N ASN A 104 19.01 -16.06 -21.89
CA ASN A 104 18.05 -16.76 -21.05
C ASN A 104 17.27 -15.69 -20.26
N LYS A 105 16.03 -15.39 -20.67
CA LYS A 105 15.22 -14.29 -20.13
C LYS A 105 14.66 -14.63 -18.75
N ASP A 106 14.56 -15.92 -18.46
CA ASP A 106 13.94 -16.41 -17.23
C ASP A 106 15.04 -16.73 -16.21
N LEU A 107 15.06 -15.94 -15.13
CA LEU A 107 16.00 -16.08 -14.02
C LEU A 107 15.22 -16.39 -12.73
N LEU A 108 15.55 -17.50 -12.09
CA LEU A 108 15.07 -17.81 -10.74
C LEU A 108 16.12 -17.34 -9.73
N ILE A 109 15.70 -16.45 -8.81
CA ILE A 109 16.53 -16.01 -7.68
C ILE A 109 15.85 -16.45 -6.40
N ILE A 110 16.61 -17.06 -5.50
CA ILE A 110 16.12 -17.54 -4.21
C ILE A 110 16.73 -16.67 -3.10
N GLY A 111 15.88 -15.98 -2.34
CA GLY A 111 16.28 -15.11 -1.24
C GLY A 111 15.15 -14.19 -0.78
N GLU A 112 15.39 -13.37 0.24
CA GLU A 112 14.45 -12.31 0.61
C GLU A 112 14.38 -11.25 -0.50
N ASN A 113 13.16 -10.88 -0.92
CA ASN A 113 12.95 -9.96 -2.04
C ASN A 113 13.72 -8.64 -1.89
N TYR A 114 13.79 -8.09 -0.68
CA TYR A 114 14.52 -6.84 -0.42
C TYR A 114 16.01 -6.94 -0.77
N ASP A 115 16.66 -7.95 -0.23
CA ASP A 115 18.09 -8.17 -0.36
C ASP A 115 18.46 -8.47 -1.82
N VAL A 116 17.63 -9.28 -2.48
CA VAL A 116 17.78 -9.60 -3.90
C VAL A 116 17.69 -8.34 -4.76
N LEU A 117 16.64 -7.54 -4.58
CA LEU A 117 16.43 -6.33 -5.39
C LEU A 117 17.56 -5.30 -5.19
N ASN A 118 18.05 -5.12 -3.96
CA ASN A 118 19.17 -4.24 -3.69
C ASN A 118 20.46 -4.69 -4.39
N ASN A 119 20.75 -5.99 -4.39
CA ASN A 119 21.90 -6.55 -5.10
C ASN A 119 21.76 -6.37 -6.63
N LEU A 120 20.59 -6.65 -7.19
CA LEU A 120 20.33 -6.50 -8.63
C LEU A 120 20.51 -5.06 -9.09
N LEU A 121 20.09 -4.08 -8.28
CA LEU A 121 20.25 -2.67 -8.58
C LEU A 121 21.73 -2.25 -8.66
N VAL A 122 22.59 -2.81 -7.82
CA VAL A 122 24.04 -2.59 -7.88
C VAL A 122 24.63 -3.23 -9.15
N ILE A 123 24.26 -4.47 -9.46
CA ILE A 123 24.73 -5.18 -10.66
C ILE A 123 24.37 -4.42 -11.94
N GLU A 124 23.15 -3.92 -12.07
CA GLU A 124 22.73 -3.16 -13.25
C GLU A 124 23.46 -1.82 -13.37
N ARG A 125 23.70 -1.11 -12.27
CA ARG A 125 24.51 0.13 -12.27
C ARG A 125 25.94 -0.12 -12.76
N GLU A 126 26.57 -1.22 -12.33
CA GLU A 126 27.89 -1.60 -12.82
C GLU A 126 27.86 -1.96 -14.31
N ARG A 127 26.83 -2.68 -14.77
CA ARG A 127 26.64 -3.01 -16.18
C ARG A 127 26.53 -1.77 -17.05
N GLU A 128 25.71 -0.80 -16.65
CA GLU A 128 25.57 0.48 -17.35
C GLU A 128 26.87 1.28 -17.38
N SER A 129 27.63 1.26 -16.28
CA SER A 129 28.93 1.96 -16.20
C SER A 129 29.96 1.36 -17.16
N ARG A 130 29.97 0.03 -17.32
CA ARG A 130 30.87 -0.68 -18.25
C ARG A 130 30.51 -0.48 -19.72
N VAL A 131 29.24 -0.20 -20.04
CA VAL A 131 28.79 0.08 -21.42
C VAL A 131 29.17 1.50 -21.86
N ARG A 132 29.44 2.41 -20.92
CA ARG A 132 29.76 3.83 -21.19
C ARG A 132 31.28 4.11 -21.31
N ILE A 133 32.12 3.08 -21.24
CA ILE A 133 33.59 3.14 -21.41
C ILE A 133 33.93 2.45 -22.72
#